data_AF-A0A7M7GBV8-F1
#
_entry.id   AF-A0A7M7GBV8-F1
#
_cell.length_a   1.000
_cell.length_b   1.000
_cell.length_c   1.000
_cell.angle_alpha   90.00
_cell.angle_beta   90.00
_cell.angle_gamma   90.00
#
_symmetry.space_group_name_H-M   'P 1'
#
loop_
_entity.id
_entity.type
_entity.pdbx_description
1 polymer ?
#
loop_
_entity_poly.entity_id
_entity_poly.type
_entity_poly.pdbx_seq_one_letter_code
_entity_poly.pdbx_strand_id
1 'polypeptide(L)'
;MRSRSILYYFAVGFLIMGIFLGEAEARRKILRGRKTITRRYYKGTAIPAWSIAVISGLSMLVVGAGLYLLLKKLVIDSVEVSEVPSYQPAMQDDV
;
A
#
# COMPACT_ATOMS: atom_id res chain seq x y z
N MET A 1 -8.89 -25.13 0.15
CA MET A 1 -8.63 -24.38 1.41
C MET A 1 -7.17 -24.50 1.89
N ARG A 2 -6.52 -25.67 1.82
CA ARG A 2 -5.14 -25.92 2.30
C ARG A 2 -4.03 -25.08 1.64
N SER A 3 -4.17 -24.76 0.35
CA SER A 3 -3.19 -23.94 -0.40
C SER A 3 -3.08 -22.51 0.14
N ARG A 4 -4.19 -21.87 0.52
CA ARG A 4 -4.18 -20.50 1.07
C ARG A 4 -3.39 -20.46 2.38
N SER A 5 -3.59 -21.44 3.26
CA SER A 5 -2.84 -21.55 4.53
C SER A 5 -1.33 -21.70 4.30
N ILE A 6 -0.93 -22.51 3.32
CA ILE A 6 0.48 -22.69 2.94
C ILE A 6 1.11 -21.38 2.46
N LEU A 7 0.40 -20.60 1.63
CA LEU A 7 0.88 -19.30 1.16
C LEU A 7 1.06 -18.31 2.32
N TYR A 8 0.17 -18.33 3.31
CA TYR A 8 0.33 -17.53 4.52
C TYR A 8 1.60 -17.89 5.30
N TYR A 9 1.88 -19.19 5.50
CA TYR A 9 3.10 -19.61 6.19
C TYR A 9 4.36 -19.22 5.42
N PHE A 10 4.36 -19.33 4.08
CA PHE A 10 5.47 -18.85 3.27
C PHE A 10 5.64 -17.34 3.34
N ALA A 11 4.55 -16.57 3.28
CA ALA A 11 4.60 -15.11 3.40
C ALA A 11 5.18 -14.66 4.75
N VAL A 12 4.74 -15.29 5.85
CA VAL A 12 5.29 -15.04 7.20
C VAL A 12 6.76 -15.46 7.28
N GLY A 13 7.12 -16.62 6.72
CA GLY A 13 8.50 -17.10 6.65
C GLY A 13 9.42 -16.13 5.88
N PHE A 14 9.00 -15.65 4.71
CA PHE A 14 9.74 -14.68 3.92
C PHE A 14 9.81 -13.31 4.60
N LEU A 15 8.76 -12.89 5.32
CA LEU A 15 8.78 -11.66 6.09
C LEU A 15 9.81 -11.73 7.22
N ILE A 16 9.82 -12.82 7.99
CA ILE A 16 10.81 -13.05 9.04
C ILE A 16 12.21 -13.09 8.44
N MET A 17 12.41 -13.85 7.35
CA MET A 17 13.69 -13.94 6.66
C MET A 17 14.17 -12.58 6.13
N GLY A 18 13.27 -11.76 5.58
CA GLY A 18 13.56 -10.42 5.05
C GLY A 18 13.83 -9.36 6.12
N ILE A 19 13.47 -9.60 7.39
CA ILE A 19 13.88 -8.78 8.53
C ILE A 19 15.33 -9.12 8.92
N PHE A 20 15.71 -10.40 8.86
CA PHE A 20 17.06 -10.86 9.20
C PHE A 20 18.08 -10.71 8.07
N LEU A 21 17.62 -10.63 6.82
CA LEU A 21 18.44 -10.24 5.67
C LEU A 21 18.70 -8.72 5.79
N GLY A 22 19.66 -8.36 6.63
CA GLY A 22 20.15 -6.98 6.74
C GLY A 22 20.53 -6.43 5.37
N GLU A 23 20.42 -5.11 5.20
CA GLU A 23 20.74 -4.45 3.93
C GLU A 23 22.06 -4.98 3.41
N ALA A 24 22.01 -5.74 2.32
CA ALA A 24 23.21 -6.27 1.70
C ALA A 24 24.10 -5.06 1.41
N GLU A 25 25.14 -4.90 2.23
CA GLU A 25 26.01 -3.74 2.30
C GLU A 25 26.95 -3.74 1.08
N ALA A 26 26.41 -3.94 -0.12
CA ALA A 26 27.08 -3.82 -1.39
C ALA A 26 27.44 -2.35 -1.71
N ARG A 27 27.27 -1.42 -0.76
CA ARG A 27 27.57 0.00 -0.93
C ARG A 27 28.97 0.42 -0.46
N ARG A 28 29.84 -0.45 0.07
CA ARG A 28 31.19 0.05 0.42
C ARG A 28 32.33 -0.97 0.40
N LYS A 29 32.80 -1.30 -0.82
CA LYS A 29 34.21 -1.66 -1.03
C LYS A 29 35.03 -0.63 -1.83
N ILE A 30 34.44 0.49 -2.27
CA ILE A 30 35.12 1.48 -3.12
C ILE A 30 35.63 2.72 -2.33
N LEU A 31 35.14 2.97 -1.10
CA LEU A 31 35.59 4.10 -0.25
C LEU A 31 36.46 3.66 0.93
N ARG A 32 37.38 2.71 0.73
CA ARG A 32 38.34 2.24 1.74
C ARG A 32 39.65 3.04 1.78
N GLY A 33 39.68 4.21 1.15
CA GLY A 33 40.91 4.94 0.83
C GLY A 33 41.35 6.06 1.79
N ARG A 34 40.60 6.45 2.83
CA ARG A 34 41.12 7.43 3.80
C ARG A 34 40.31 7.53 5.10
N LYS A 35 41.06 7.44 6.22
CA LYS A 35 40.68 7.72 7.61
C LYS A 35 39.60 6.80 8.21
N THR A 36 40.07 5.87 9.03
CA THR A 36 39.46 5.37 10.28
C THR A 36 38.00 5.77 10.51
N ILE A 37 37.08 5.22 9.71
CA ILE A 37 35.66 5.29 10.03
C ILE A 37 35.46 4.36 11.21
N THR A 38 35.30 4.94 12.41
CA THR A 38 34.93 4.18 13.59
C THR A 38 33.56 3.55 13.37
N ARG A 39 33.46 2.25 13.61
CA ARG A 39 32.30 1.36 13.40
C ARG A 39 30.95 1.87 13.95
N ARG A 40 30.95 2.92 14.78
CA ARG A 40 29.75 3.55 15.36
C ARG A 40 28.92 4.39 14.37
N TYR A 41 29.48 4.81 13.23
CA TYR A 41 28.77 5.67 12.27
C TYR A 41 27.77 4.92 11.36
N TYR A 42 27.73 3.59 11.39
CA TYR A 42 26.78 2.77 10.63
C TYR A 42 25.74 2.12 11.56
N LYS A 43 25.06 2.90 12.40
CA LYS A 43 23.77 2.43 12.88
C LYS A 43 22.78 2.61 11.73
N GLY A 44 22.55 1.52 10.98
CA GLY A 44 21.46 1.44 10.04
C GLY A 44 20.12 1.73 10.73
N THR A 45 19.11 2.08 9.96
CA THR A 45 17.76 2.25 10.46
C THR A 45 17.29 0.95 11.12
N ALA A 46 16.55 1.05 12.23
CA ALA A 46 16.00 -0.12 12.92
C ALA A 46 14.99 -0.92 12.06
N ILE A 47 14.53 -0.28 10.99
CA ILE A 47 13.52 -0.77 10.06
C ILE A 47 14.21 -1.00 8.70
N PRO A 48 14.03 -2.16 8.04
CA PRO A 48 14.59 -2.43 6.71
C PRO A 48 14.10 -1.43 5.66
N ALA A 49 14.95 -0.96 4.73
CA ALA A 49 14.53 0.00 3.70
C ALA A 49 13.33 -0.45 2.86
N TRP A 50 13.22 -1.75 2.54
CA TRP A 50 12.10 -2.26 1.76
C TRP A 50 10.75 -1.99 2.43
N SER A 51 10.70 -2.06 3.77
CA SER A 51 9.45 -1.83 4.52
C SER A 51 9.06 -0.35 4.53
N ILE A 52 10.02 0.57 4.48
CA ILE A 52 9.76 2.01 4.33
C ILE A 52 9.05 2.27 3.00
N ALA A 53 9.53 1.66 1.91
CA ALA A 53 8.92 1.78 0.59
C ALA A 53 7.52 1.15 0.52
N VAL A 54 7.30 0.02 1.19
CA VAL A 54 5.98 -0.62 1.26
C VAL A 54 5.00 0.24 2.06
N ILE A 55 5.40 0.72 3.24
CA ILE A 55 4.54 1.56 4.09
C ILE A 55 4.19 2.87 3.38
N SER A 56 5.17 3.51 2.72
CA SER A 56 4.91 4.74 1.97
C SER A 56 3.93 4.50 0.81
N GLY A 57 4.11 3.43 0.04
CA GLY A 57 3.18 3.05 -1.03
C GLY A 57 1.76 2.78 -0.51
N LEU A 58 1.64 2.02 0.58
CA LEU A 58 0.35 1.74 1.21
C LEU A 58 -0.32 3.03 1.70
N SER A 59 0.45 3.92 2.33
CA SER A 59 -0.07 5.21 2.82
C SER A 59 -0.59 6.07 1.69
N MET A 60 0.07 6.07 0.53
CA MET A 60 -0.35 6.81 -0.66
C MET A 60 -1.71 6.31 -1.17
N LEU A 61 -1.94 4.99 -1.16
CA LEU A 61 -3.22 4.40 -1.55
C LEU A 61 -4.34 4.76 -0.57
N VAL A 62 -4.07 4.70 0.74
CA VAL A 62 -5.07 5.09 1.76
C VAL A 62 -5.45 6.56 1.62
N VAL A 63 -4.46 7.43 1.45
CA VAL A 63 -4.69 8.87 1.25
C VAL A 63 -5.51 9.12 -0.03
N GLY A 64 -5.17 8.46 -1.14
CA GLY A 64 -5.93 8.56 -2.39
C GLY A 64 -7.38 8.09 -2.25
N ALA A 65 -7.61 6.98 -1.57
CA ALA A 65 -8.96 6.48 -1.30
C ALA A 65 -9.76 7.46 -0.42
N GLY A 66 -9.13 8.03 0.61
CA GLY A 66 -9.74 9.04 1.47
C GLY A 66 -10.15 10.30 0.69
N LEU A 67 -9.26 10.81 -0.17
CA LEU A 67 -9.54 11.94 -1.07
C LEU A 67 -10.73 11.67 -1.99
N TYR A 68 -10.81 10.46 -2.57
CA TYR A 68 -11.94 10.08 -3.41
C TYR A 68 -13.26 10.07 -2.65
N LEU A 69 -13.30 9.51 -1.44
CA LEU A 69 -14.51 9.49 -0.62
C LEU A 69 -14.96 10.91 -0.23
N LEU A 70 -14.01 11.78 0.07
CA LEU A 70 -14.27 13.19 0.37
C LEU A 70 -14.89 13.89 -0.85
N LEU A 71 -14.32 13.70 -2.04
CA LEU A 71 -14.86 14.23 -3.28
C LEU A 71 -16.26 13.68 -3.59
N LYS A 72 -16.45 12.37 -3.42
CA LYS A 72 -17.76 11.71 -3.60
C LYS A 72 -18.82 12.37 -2.72
N LYS A 73 -18.50 12.61 -1.45
CA LYS A 73 -19.42 13.22 -0.49
C LYS A 73 -19.72 14.68 -0.79
N LEU A 74 -18.73 15.44 -1.26
CA LEU A 74 -18.88 16.88 -1.50
C LEU A 74 -19.48 17.24 -2.86
N VAL A 75 -19.24 16.44 -3.89
CA VAL A 75 -19.55 16.80 -5.28
C VAL A 75 -20.55 15.85 -5.91
N ILE A 76 -20.45 14.55 -5.64
CA ILE A 76 -21.30 13.56 -6.30
C ILE A 76 -22.62 13.43 -5.55
N ASP A 77 -22.55 13.23 -4.22
CA ASP A 77 -23.75 13.09 -3.38
C ASP A 77 -24.50 14.43 -3.20
N SER A 78 -23.86 15.57 -3.50
CA SER A 78 -24.50 16.91 -3.47
C SER A 78 -25.31 17.22 -4.73
N VAL A 79 -25.03 16.51 -5.83
CA VAL A 79 -25.86 16.57 -7.03
C VAL A 79 -27.00 15.60 -6.77
N GLU A 80 -28.11 16.13 -6.26
CA GLU A 80 -29.39 15.43 -6.32
C GLU A 80 -29.74 15.23 -7.79
N VAL A 81 -29.20 14.16 -8.38
CA VAL A 81 -29.75 13.61 -9.61
C VAL A 81 -31.13 13.14 -9.19
N SER A 82 -32.14 13.94 -9.53
CA SER A 82 -33.51 13.46 -9.57
C SER A 82 -33.51 12.27 -10.52
N GLU A 83 -33.27 11.07 -9.98
CA GLU A 83 -33.55 9.79 -10.60
C GLU A 83 -35.08 9.66 -10.73
N VAL A 84 -35.70 10.61 -11.42
CA VAL A 84 -37.03 10.42 -11.96
C VAL A 84 -36.83 9.35 -13.02
N PRO A 85 -37.40 8.14 -12.84
CA PRO A 85 -37.33 7.14 -13.89
C PRO A 85 -37.95 7.76 -15.14
N SER A 86 -37.14 8.00 -16.17
CA SER A 86 -37.63 8.52 -17.46
C SER A 86 -38.54 7.51 -18.16
N TYR A 87 -38.55 6.26 -17.68
CA TYR A 87 -39.44 5.22 -18.12
C TYR A 87 -40.76 5.29 -17.34
N GLN A 88 -41.77 5.85 -17.98
CA GLN A 88 -43.16 5.73 -17.56
C GLN A 88 -43.80 4.63 -18.42
N PRO A 89 -44.11 3.44 -17.88
CA PRO A 89 -44.77 2.41 -18.66
C PRO A 89 -46.14 2.92 -19.12
N ALA A 90 -46.50 2.63 -20.37
CA ALA A 90 -47.82 2.94 -20.89
C ALA A 90 -48.88 2.18 -20.08
N MET A 91 -50.01 2.82 -19.76
CA MET A 91 -51.14 2.16 -19.10
C MET A 91 -51.57 0.96 -19.95
N GLN A 92 -51.45 -0.24 -19.39
CA GLN A 92 -51.96 -1.46 -19.99
C GLN A 92 -53.41 -1.58 -19.53
N ASP A 93 -54.36 -1.44 -20.47
CA ASP A 93 -55.74 -1.81 -20.21
C ASP A 93 -55.80 -3.33 -20.14
N ASP A 94 -56.18 -3.86 -18.98
CA ASP A 94 -56.39 -5.29 -18.76
C ASP A 94 -57.52 -5.79 -19.68
N VAL A 95 -57.23 -6.78 -20.53
CA VAL A 95 -58.19 -7.44 -21.44
C VAL A 95 -58.80 -8.68 -20.77
#